data_AF-A0A2G2V7P9-F1
#
_entry.id   AF-A0A2G2V7P9-F1
#
_cell.length_a   1.000
_cell.length_b   1.000
_cell.length_c   1.000
_cell.angle_alpha   90.00
_cell.angle_beta   90.00
_cell.angle_gamma   90.00
#
_symmetry.space_group_name_H-M   'P 1'
#
loop_
_entity.id
_entity.type
_entity.pdbx_description
1 polymer ?
#
loop_
_entity_poly.entity_id
_entity_poly.type
_entity_poly.pdbx_seq_one_letter_code
_entity_poly.pdbx_strand_id
1 'polypeptide(L)'
;MIWLGSFVMTEDASKNYESKKLEFEELVMAKSAKNGQISEKSDQESCVTDEFEEKSSMSVDENTNTSNGVEESDEELMIGHG
;
A
#
# COMPACT_ATOMS: atom_id res chain seq x y z
N MET A 1 17.28 3.21 21.81
CA MET A 1 18.09 3.60 20.62
C MET A 1 17.54 2.83 19.43
N ILE A 2 17.35 3.52 18.30
CA ILE A 2 16.87 2.88 17.05
C ILE A 2 18.11 2.70 16.16
N TRP A 3 18.32 1.49 15.65
CA TRP A 3 19.39 1.22 14.69
C TRP A 3 18.86 1.38 13.27
N LEU A 4 19.52 2.21 12.46
CA LEU A 4 19.13 2.51 11.08
C LEU A 4 19.86 1.68 10.02
N GLY A 5 20.75 0.79 10.45
CA GLY A 5 21.61 -0.02 9.57
C GLY A 5 23.09 0.31 9.72
N SER A 6 23.91 -0.43 8.98
CA SER A 6 25.36 -0.20 8.90
C SER A 6 25.66 0.42 7.54
N PHE A 7 26.19 1.64 7.57
CA PHE A 7 26.55 2.37 6.36
C PHE A 7 28.07 2.47 6.27
N VAL A 8 28.60 2.18 5.08
CA VAL A 8 30.04 2.31 4.81
C VAL A 8 30.42 3.79 4.64
N MET A 9 29.48 4.60 4.14
CA MET A 9 29.70 6.00 3.80
C MET A 9 28.85 6.92 4.68
N THR A 10 29.46 8.02 5.13
CA THR A 10 28.80 9.01 6.01
C THR A 10 27.61 9.67 5.32
N GLU A 11 27.69 9.89 4.01
CA GLU A 11 26.61 10.52 3.24
C GLU A 11 25.33 9.68 3.24
N ASP A 12 25.46 8.36 3.05
CA ASP A 12 24.32 7.45 3.08
C ASP A 12 23.73 7.30 4.47
N ALA A 13 24.57 7.29 5.51
CA ALA A 13 24.12 7.31 6.89
C ALA A 13 23.29 8.56 7.20
N SER A 14 23.80 9.72 6.77
CA SER A 14 23.13 11.02 6.93
C SER A 14 21.80 11.06 6.18
N LYS A 15 21.80 10.67 4.90
CA LYS A 15 20.59 10.62 4.07
C LYS A 15 19.52 9.72 4.68
N ASN A 16 19.91 8.51 5.12
CA ASN A 16 18.97 7.58 5.75
C ASN A 16 18.41 8.15 7.05
N TYR A 17 19.25 8.76 7.89
CA TYR A 17 18.82 9.39 9.13
C TYR A 17 17.81 10.52 8.89
N GLU A 18 18.11 11.44 7.98
CA GLU A 18 17.21 12.57 7.67
C GLU A 18 15.87 12.08 7.10
N SER A 19 15.90 11.11 6.17
CA SER A 19 14.66 10.49 5.67
C SER A 19 13.85 9.84 6.78
N LYS A 20 14.49 9.08 7.67
CA LYS A 20 13.79 8.40 8.77
C LYS A 20 13.25 9.37 9.81
N LYS A 21 13.97 10.45 10.08
CA LYS A 21 13.54 11.50 10.99
C LYS A 21 12.23 12.14 10.51
N LEU A 22 12.12 12.42 9.22
CA LEU A 22 10.93 13.03 8.62
C LEU A 22 9.71 12.09 8.70
N GLU A 23 9.88 10.80 8.40
CA GLU A 23 8.84 9.78 8.55
C GLU A 23 8.30 9.73 10.00
N PHE A 24 9.20 9.78 10.99
CA PHE A 24 8.81 9.81 12.40
C PHE A 24 8.07 11.09 12.79
N GLU A 25 8.50 12.25 12.28
CA GLU A 25 7.84 13.53 12.56
C GLU A 25 6.42 13.57 11.97
N GLU A 26 6.25 13.09 10.73
CA GLU A 26 4.93 12.94 10.10
C GLU A 26 4.02 12.03 10.92
N LEU A 27 4.53 10.86 11.33
CA LEU A 27 3.78 9.94 12.18
C LEU A 27 3.41 10.58 13.53
N VAL A 28 4.29 11.41 14.08
CA VAL A 28 4.03 12.17 15.31
C VAL A 28 2.92 13.21 15.14
N MET A 29 2.91 13.92 14.02
CA MET A 29 1.85 14.87 13.70
C MET A 29 0.51 14.17 13.43
N ALA A 30 0.51 13.03 12.73
CA ALA A 30 -0.71 12.27 12.46
C ALA A 30 -1.36 11.76 13.77
N LYS A 31 -0.56 11.24 14.71
CA LYS A 31 -1.10 10.81 16.02
C LYS A 31 -1.55 11.98 16.90
N SER A 32 -0.84 13.11 16.88
CA SER A 32 -1.23 14.28 17.69
C SER A 32 -2.51 14.93 17.17
N ALA A 33 -2.69 14.99 15.85
CA ALA A 33 -3.95 15.43 15.22
C ALA A 33 -5.13 14.54 15.62
N LYS A 34 -4.93 13.22 15.71
CA LYS A 34 -5.96 12.28 16.19
C LYS A 34 -6.25 12.44 17.68
N ASN A 35 -5.23 12.74 18.49
CA ASN A 35 -5.39 12.95 19.93
C ASN A 35 -5.98 14.32 20.28
N GLY A 36 -5.93 15.30 19.37
CA GLY A 36 -6.63 16.59 19.52
C GLY A 36 -8.15 16.47 19.34
N GLN A 37 -8.63 15.46 18.61
CA GLN A 37 -10.06 15.22 18.37
C GLN A 37 -10.78 14.50 19.52
N ILE A 38 -10.07 13.81 20.40
CA ILE A 38 -10.69 13.05 21.51
C ILE A 38 -10.92 13.89 22.78
N SER A 39 -10.51 15.16 22.82
CA SER A 39 -10.81 16.03 23.96
C SER A 39 -12.22 16.64 23.91
N GLU A 40 -12.95 16.50 22.80
CA GLU A 40 -14.27 17.10 22.64
C GLU A 40 -15.25 16.14 21.98
N LYS A 41 -15.55 15.02 22.66
CA LYS A 41 -16.92 14.57 22.96
C LYS A 41 -16.92 13.13 23.46
N SER A 42 -17.31 13.04 24.73
CA SER A 42 -17.86 11.87 25.40
C SER A 42 -18.85 11.11 24.49
N ASP A 43 -18.74 9.79 24.54
CA ASP A 43 -19.79 8.80 24.32
C ASP A 43 -20.59 8.89 23.00
N GLN A 44 -20.05 8.29 21.93
CA GLN A 44 -20.93 7.49 21.09
C GLN A 44 -20.20 6.28 20.53
N GLU A 45 -20.60 5.13 21.09
CA GLU A 45 -20.43 3.78 20.58
C GLU A 45 -20.67 3.74 19.07
N SER A 46 -19.68 3.33 18.27
CA SER A 46 -19.93 2.89 16.90
C SER A 46 -18.95 1.78 16.55
N CYS A 47 -19.54 0.69 16.08
CA CYS A 47 -19.04 -0.67 16.05
C CYS A 47 -17.75 -0.88 15.25
N VAL A 48 -17.00 -1.88 15.71
CA VAL A 48 -15.99 -2.59 14.92
C VAL A 48 -16.67 -3.19 13.68
N THR A 49 -16.14 -2.90 12.49
CA THR A 49 -16.06 -3.89 11.40
C THR A 49 -14.74 -3.72 10.67
N ASP A 50 -13.95 -4.77 10.76
CA ASP A 50 -12.70 -5.06 10.08
C ASP A 50 -13.06 -5.57 8.67
N GLU A 51 -12.82 -4.80 7.61
CA GLU A 51 -12.75 -5.31 6.23
C GLU A 51 -12.07 -4.29 5.31
N PHE A 52 -10.78 -4.49 5.04
CA PHE A 52 -10.09 -3.85 3.94
C PHE A 52 -10.43 -4.61 2.65
N GLU A 53 -11.31 -4.08 1.82
CA GLU A 53 -11.40 -4.46 0.41
C GLU A 53 -11.58 -3.21 -0.45
N GLU A 54 -10.51 -2.42 -0.58
CA GLU A 54 -10.42 -1.46 -1.68
C GLU A 54 -9.87 -2.17 -2.93
N LYS A 55 -10.73 -2.95 -3.57
CA LYS A 55 -10.51 -3.38 -4.95
C LYS A 55 -10.79 -2.21 -5.88
N SER A 56 -9.75 -1.43 -6.08
CA SER A 56 -9.56 -0.55 -7.23
C SER A 56 -9.75 -1.34 -8.52
N SER A 57 -10.57 -0.82 -9.45
CA SER A 57 -10.38 -1.03 -10.89
C SER A 57 -11.13 0.02 -11.70
N MET A 58 -10.34 0.75 -12.50
CA MET A 58 -10.74 1.79 -13.45
C MET A 58 -11.72 1.27 -14.50
N SER A 59 -12.79 2.02 -14.74
CA SER A 59 -13.62 1.87 -15.94
C SER A 59 -12.83 2.37 -17.16
N VAL A 60 -12.63 1.49 -18.15
CA VAL A 60 -12.18 1.88 -19.49
C VAL A 60 -13.32 1.55 -20.45
N ASP A 61 -13.98 2.59 -20.93
CA ASP A 61 -14.92 2.47 -22.03
C ASP A 61 -14.14 2.45 -23.35
N GLU A 62 -13.91 1.27 -23.92
CA GLU A 62 -13.49 1.12 -25.32
C GLU A 62 -14.61 0.43 -26.10
N ASN A 63 -15.31 1.22 -26.91
CA ASN A 63 -16.17 0.69 -27.96
C ASN A 63 -15.32 0.47 -29.21
N THR A 64 -15.16 -0.79 -29.61
CA THR A 64 -14.68 -1.16 -30.93
C THR A 64 -15.39 -2.44 -31.34
N ASN A 65 -16.48 -2.22 -32.06
CA ASN A 65 -17.20 -3.20 -32.86
C ASN A 65 -16.26 -3.92 -33.85
N THR A 66 -16.64 -5.15 -34.25
CA THR A 66 -16.07 -5.99 -35.35
C THR A 66 -15.04 -7.00 -34.82
N SER A 67 -15.04 -8.29 -35.10
CA SER A 67 -15.93 -9.22 -35.82
C SER A 67 -15.33 -10.61 -35.59
N ASN A 68 -16.19 -11.58 -35.33
CA ASN A 68 -16.13 -13.02 -35.62
C ASN A 68 -14.80 -13.80 -35.61
N GLY A 69 -14.85 -14.93 -34.89
CA GLY A 69 -14.02 -16.12 -35.11
C GLY A 69 -12.81 -16.18 -34.16
N VAL A 70 -12.35 -17.31 -33.67
CA VAL A 70 -12.60 -18.71 -34.01
C VAL A 70 -11.83 -19.49 -32.92
N GLU A 71 -12.49 -20.48 -32.32
CA GLU A 71 -11.93 -21.75 -31.78
C GLU A 71 -11.07 -21.72 -30.50
N GLU A 72 -11.66 -22.34 -29.48
CA GLU A 72 -11.04 -22.96 -28.31
C GLU A 72 -10.09 -24.07 -28.75
N SER A 73 -8.88 -24.10 -28.19
CA SER A 73 -8.07 -25.31 -28.01
C SER A 73 -7.01 -25.07 -26.93
N ASP A 74 -7.34 -25.47 -25.70
CA ASP A 74 -6.35 -25.79 -24.67
C ASP A 74 -5.81 -27.19 -24.97
N GLU A 75 -4.51 -27.29 -25.28
CA GLU A 75 -3.79 -28.55 -25.10
C GLU A 75 -2.45 -28.33 -24.40
N GLU A 76 -2.41 -28.81 -23.17
CA GLU A 76 -1.24 -28.97 -22.33
C GLU A 76 -0.25 -29.95 -22.95
N LEU A 77 1.05 -29.58 -23.02
CA LEU A 77 2.17 -30.45 -22.65
C LEU A 77 3.49 -29.72 -22.92
N MET A 78 4.30 -29.47 -21.89
CA MET A 78 5.76 -29.59 -21.96
C MET A 78 6.36 -29.42 -20.56
N ILE A 79 6.48 -30.51 -19.82
CA ILE A 79 7.52 -30.63 -18.79
C ILE A 79 8.28 -31.92 -19.04
N GLY A 80 9.35 -31.79 -19.80
CA GLY A 80 10.40 -32.79 -19.86
C GLY A 80 11.29 -32.66 -18.63
N HIS A 81 11.62 -33.80 -18.02
CA HIS A 81 12.81 -34.01 -17.18
C HIS A 81 13.03 -35.52 -17.04
N GLY A 82 14.26 -35.99 -17.32
CA GLY A 82 14.74 -37.34 -17.01
C GLY A 82 15.40 -38.04 -18.17
#